data_AF-A0A4V2G5J6-F1
#
_entry.id   AF-A0A4V2G5J6-F1
#
_cell.length_a   1.000
_cell.length_b   1.000
_cell.length_c   1.000
_cell.angle_alpha   90.00
_cell.angle_beta   90.00
_cell.angle_gamma   90.00
#
_symmetry.space_group_name_H-M   'P 1'
#
loop_
_entity.id
_entity.type
_entity.pdbx_description
1 polymer ?
#
loop_
_entity_poly.entity_id
_entity_poly.type
_entity_poly.pdbx_seq_one_letter_code
_entity_poly.pdbx_strand_id
1 'polypeptide(L)' 'MSYDIALQRLAATLKTTTAELAGLESLTPEQVDQLNTIMVNALHQQHEAMKEAIDRGLDHVPSLLRGAVKKIVRG' A
#
# COMPACT_ATOMS: atom_id res chain seq x y z
N MET A 1 21.36 -5.03 -10.68
CA MET A 1 20.09 -5.62 -11.21
C MET A 1 19.72 -4.91 -12.50
N SER A 2 18.88 -5.49 -13.36
CA SER A 2 18.36 -4.75 -14.52
C SER A 2 17.36 -3.69 -14.07
N TYR A 3 17.44 -2.49 -14.64
CA TYR A 3 16.52 -1.37 -14.40
C TYR A 3 15.06 -1.75 -14.69
N ASP A 4 14.82 -2.51 -15.76
CA ASP A 4 13.47 -2.97 -16.14
C ASP A 4 12.81 -3.83 -15.06
N ILE A 5 13.59 -4.68 -14.40
CA ILE A 5 13.10 -5.56 -13.33
C ILE A 5 12.71 -4.72 -12.10
N ALA A 6 13.52 -3.72 -11.76
CA ALA A 6 13.23 -2.81 -10.65
C ALA A 6 11.95 -1.98 -10.93
N LEU A 7 11.80 -1.47 -12.15
CA LEU A 7 10.59 -0.76 -12.57
C LEU A 7 9.34 -1.65 -12.57
N GLN A 8 9.43 -2.88 -13.06
CA GLN A 8 8.30 -3.82 -13.03
C GLN A 8 7.84 -4.12 -11.61
N ARG A 9 8.79 -4.28 -10.67
CA ARG A 9 8.48 -4.48 -9.25
C ARG A 9 7.79 -3.28 -8.65
N LEU A 10 8.32 -2.09 -8.89
CA LEU A 10 7.70 -0.85 -8.42
C LEU A 10 6.30 -0.65 -9.00
N ALA A 11 6.13 -0.92 -10.31
CA ALA A 11 4.84 -0.85 -10.98
C ALA A 11 3.81 -1.80 -10.34
N ALA A 12 4.23 -3.03 -10.02
CA ALA A 12 3.38 -4.00 -9.32
C ALA A 12 2.98 -3.51 -7.90
N THR A 13 3.92 -2.97 -7.13
CA THR A 13 3.67 -2.42 -5.79
C THR A 13 2.65 -1.28 -5.83
N LEU A 14 2.79 -0.38 -6.81
CA LEU A 14 1.92 0.79 -6.97
C LEU A 14 0.62 0.47 -7.73
N LYS A 15 0.46 -0.75 -8.25
CA LYS A 15 -0.68 -1.18 -9.10
C LYS A 15 -0.85 -0.28 -10.33
N THR A 16 0.27 0.06 -10.97
CA THR A 16 0.38 0.92 -12.14
C THR A 16 1.18 0.20 -13.23
N THR A 17 1.39 0.86 -14.37
CA THR A 17 2.19 0.32 -15.48
C THR A 17 3.59 0.94 -15.48
N THR A 18 4.57 0.27 -16.08
CA THR A 18 5.92 0.83 -16.24
C THR A 18 5.93 2.08 -17.14
N ALA A 19 4.96 2.19 -18.05
CA ALA A 19 4.79 3.38 -18.89
C ALA A 19 4.44 4.64 -18.07
N GLU A 20 3.69 4.47 -16.97
CA GLU A 20 3.35 5.56 -16.05
C GLU A 20 4.52 5.95 -15.14
N LEU A 21 5.60 5.15 -15.13
CA LEU A 21 6.83 5.38 -14.36
C LEU A 21 8.00 5.92 -15.21
N ALA A 22 7.74 6.36 -16.44
CA ALA A 22 8.75 6.90 -17.36
C ALA A 22 9.56 8.08 -16.76
N GLY A 23 9.03 8.78 -15.75
CA GLY A 23 9.77 9.85 -15.06
C GLY A 23 10.94 9.42 -14.18
N LEU A 24 11.16 8.11 -14.00
CA LEU A 24 12.20 7.58 -13.10
C LEU A 24 13.52 7.24 -13.81
N GLU A 25 13.63 7.51 -15.12
CA GLU A 25 14.80 7.18 -15.96
C GLU A 25 16.14 7.72 -15.45
N SER A 26 16.13 8.80 -14.67
CA SER A 26 17.34 9.36 -14.06
C SER A 26 17.85 8.60 -12.83
N LEU A 27 17.06 7.65 -12.31
CA LEU A 27 17.41 6.86 -11.12
C LEU A 27 18.20 5.62 -11.51
N THR A 28 19.13 5.21 -10.65
CA THR A 28 19.80 3.92 -10.81
C THR A 28 18.86 2.77 -10.43
N PRO A 29 19.10 1.53 -10.90
CA PRO A 29 18.32 0.36 -10.51
C PRO A 29 18.22 0.19 -8.99
N GLU A 30 19.30 0.48 -8.26
CA GLU A 30 19.36 0.37 -6.80
C GLU A 30 18.46 1.42 -6.13
N GLN A 31 18.38 2.64 -6.68
CA GLN A 31 17.50 3.69 -6.17
C GLN A 31 16.02 3.35 -6.40
N VAL A 32 15.69 2.75 -7.55
CA VAL A 32 14.32 2.28 -7.82
C VAL A 32 13.92 1.15 -6.87
N ASP A 33 14.83 0.23 -6.55
CA ASP A 33 14.57 -0.84 -5.58
C ASP A 33 14.43 -0.29 -4.14
N GLN A 34 15.22 0.72 -3.76
CA GLN A 34 15.05 1.43 -2.49
C GLN A 34 13.68 2.10 -2.41
N LEU A 35 13.28 2.79 -3.47
CA LEU A 35 11.95 3.40 -3.57
C LEU A 35 10.85 2.35 -3.42
N ASN A 36 10.96 1.22 -4.12
CA ASN A 36 10.01 0.11 -3.99
C ASN A 36 9.91 -0.38 -2.54
N THR A 37 11.04 -0.54 -1.85
CA THR A 37 11.07 -0.95 -0.44
C THR A 37 10.35 0.05 0.46
N ILE A 38 10.59 1.35 0.27
CA ILE A 38 9.91 2.41 1.01
C ILE A 38 8.40 2.37 0.76
N MET A 39 7.98 2.21 -0.49
CA MET A 39 6.57 2.15 -0.87
C MET A 39 5.85 0.95 -0.27
N VAL A 40 6.47 -0.25 -0.28
CA VAL A 40 5.91 -1.44 0.37
C VAL A 40 5.68 -1.18 1.86
N ASN A 41 6.66 -0.61 2.56
CA ASN A 41 6.55 -0.32 3.99
C ASN A 41 5.47 0.73 4.27
N ALA A 42 5.40 1.79 3.46
CA ALA A 42 4.39 2.84 3.60
C ALA A 42 2.96 2.29 3.39
N LEU A 43 2.75 1.44 2.38
CA LEU A 43 1.46 0.80 2.12
C LEU A 43 1.05 -0.13 3.28
N HIS A 44 2.01 -0.87 3.84
CA HIS A 44 1.75 -1.73 4.99
C HIS A 44 1.36 -0.90 6.24
N GLN A 45 2.10 0.18 6.52
CA GLN A 45 1.78 1.09 7.63
C GLN A 45 0.41 1.76 7.44
N GLN A 46 0.08 2.17 6.22
CA GLN A 46 -1.23 2.73 5.89
C GLN A 46 -2.35 1.72 6.19
N HIS A 47 -2.16 0.44 5.80
CA HIS A 47 -3.14 -0.61 6.06
C HIS A 47 -3.37 -0.82 7.57
N GLU A 48 -2.29 -0.91 8.36
CA GLU A 48 -2.42 -1.09 9.80
C GLU A 48 -3.04 0.13 10.49
N ALA A 49 -2.66 1.35 10.09
CA ALA A 49 -3.28 2.57 10.61
C ALA A 49 -4.78 2.64 10.29
N MET A 50 -5.17 2.24 9.08
CA MET A 50 -6.58 2.17 8.67
C MET A 50 -7.34 1.14 9.52
N LYS A 51 -6.77 -0.05 9.71
CA LYS A 51 -7.36 -1.11 10.54
C LYS A 51 -7.54 -0.68 11.99
N GLU A 52 -6.55 0.01 12.57
CA GLU A 52 -6.64 0.57 13.92
C GLU A 52 -7.71 1.66 14.01
N ALA A 53 -7.81 2.53 13.00
CA ALA A 53 -8.87 3.54 12.93
C ALA A 53 -10.27 2.91 12.86
N ILE A 54 -10.43 1.82 12.09
CA ILE A 54 -11.68 1.04 12.04
C ILE A 54 -12.01 0.45 13.42
N ASP A 55 -11.03 -0.14 14.11
CA ASP A 55 -11.26 -0.75 15.42
C ASP A 55 -11.66 0.28 16.48
N ARG A 56 -11.00 1.45 16.50
CA ARG A 56 -11.43 2.57 17.34
C ARG A 56 -12.83 3.07 16.99
N GLY A 57 -13.15 3.16 15.70
CA GLY A 57 -14.49 3.54 15.24
C GLY A 57 -15.57 2.57 15.71
N LEU A 58 -15.27 1.27 15.72
CA LEU A 58 -16.18 0.22 16.20
C LEU A 58 -16.41 0.27 17.72
N ASP A 59 -15.49 0.84 18.51
CA ASP A 59 -15.72 1.02 19.95
C ASP A 59 -16.87 1.98 20.26
N HIS A 60 -17.16 2.91 19.35
CA HIS A 60 -18.30 3.81 19.45
C HIS A 60 -19.62 3.21 18.92
N VAL A 61 -19.59 2.00 18.34
CA VAL A 61 -20.78 1.29 17.87
C VAL A 61 -21.34 0.41 19.00
N PRO A 62 -22.68 0.40 19.23
CA PRO A 62 -23.31 -0.52 20.17
C PRO A 62 -22.92 -1.98 19.88
N SER A 63 -22.59 -2.74 20.92
CA SER A 63 -22.00 -4.09 20.82
C SER A 63 -22.79 -5.06 19.92
N LEU A 64 -24.11 -4.96 19.93
CA LEU A 64 -25.03 -5.76 19.10
C LEU A 64 -24.85 -5.53 17.59
N LEU A 65 -24.43 -4.33 17.17
CA LEU A 65 -24.28 -3.94 15.76
C LEU A 65 -22.82 -4.04 15.27
N ARG A 66 -21.84 -4.13 16.19
CA ARG A 66 -20.41 -4.19 15.86
C ARG A 66 -20.09 -5.30 14.86
N GLY A 67 -20.69 -6.48 14.99
CA GLY A 67 -20.45 -7.62 14.09
C GLY A 67 -20.87 -7.36 12.64
N ALA A 68 -22.02 -6.72 12.44
CA ALA A 68 -22.52 -6.37 11.11
C ALA A 68 -21.70 -5.22 10.49
N VAL A 69 -21.40 -4.19 11.28
CA VAL A 69 -20.60 -3.04 10.82
C VAL A 69 -19.17 -3.47 10.47
N LYS A 70 -18.55 -4.36 11.26
CA LYS A 70 -17.21 -4.89 10.99
C LYS A 70 -17.14 -5.67 9.67
N LYS A 71 -18.18 -6.42 9.29
CA LYS A 71 -18.26 -7.11 7.99
C LYS A 71 -18.31 -6.12 6.81
N ILE A 72 -19.05 -5.03 6.95
CA ILE A 72 -19.20 -4.03 5.88
C ILE A 72 -17.91 -3.23 5.69
N VAL A 73 -17.26 -2.84 6.80
CA VAL A 73 -16.11 -1.92 6.76
C VAL A 73 -14.80 -2.64 6.41
N ARG A 74 -14.68 -3.94 6.70
CA ARG A 74 -13.46 -4.71 6.40
C ARG A 74 -13.48 -5.44 5.05
N GLY A 75 -14.65 -5.61 4.42
CA GLY A 75 -14.79 -6.38 3.17
C GLY A 75 -14.76 -7.88 3.41
#